data_AF-A0A2D6Y1I0-F1
#
_entry.id   AF-A0A2D6Y1I0-F1
#
_cell.length_a   1.000
_cell.length_b   1.000
_cell.length_c   1.000
_cell.angle_alpha   90.00
_cell.angle_beta   90.00
_cell.angle_gamma   90.00
#
_symmetry.space_group_name_H-M   'P 1'
#
loop_
_entity.id
_entity.type
_entity.pdbx_description
1 polymer ?
#
loop_
_entity_poly.entity_id
_entity_poly.type
_entity_poly.pdbx_seq_one_letter_code
_entity_poly.pdbx_strand_id
1 'polypeptide(L)'
;MGRLGWRLTALVTVAIVAVLALHFGLSGWTSTSVAAGIDATGRSSLVLFSMAFVASSVHGLWPSSLSQWMLQNRRWIGLSFALSHGIHLALILAMSLDFPDPFLSEQPAGKWLVGGVAYLLIALMAL
;
A
#
# COMPACT_ATOMS: atom_id res chain seq x y z
N MET A 1 -22.21 -10.48 3.20
CA MET A 1 -21.15 -9.81 3.99
C MET A 1 -21.48 -8.33 4.09
N GLY A 2 -21.49 -7.74 5.29
CA GLY A 2 -21.88 -6.34 5.50
C GLY A 2 -20.81 -5.32 5.11
N ARG A 3 -21.17 -4.04 5.11
CA ARG A 3 -20.22 -2.92 4.98
C ARG A 3 -19.39 -2.83 6.27
N LEU A 4 -18.08 -3.02 6.17
CA LEU A 4 -17.18 -2.83 7.32
C LEU A 4 -16.86 -1.35 7.56
N GLY A 5 -16.93 -0.54 6.50
CA GLY A 5 -16.65 0.89 6.61
C GLY A 5 -15.19 1.16 6.99
N TRP A 6 -14.99 2.20 7.80
CA TRP A 6 -13.68 2.59 8.32
C TRP A 6 -12.94 1.46 9.07
N ARG A 7 -13.68 0.49 9.64
CA ARG A 7 -13.08 -0.64 10.35
C ARG A 7 -12.21 -1.49 9.42
N LEU A 8 -12.58 -1.61 8.14
CA LEU A 8 -11.76 -2.32 7.15
C LEU A 8 -10.41 -1.65 6.99
N THR A 9 -10.41 -0.33 6.81
CA THR A 9 -9.20 0.47 6.67
C THR A 9 -8.33 0.40 7.92
N ALA A 10 -8.93 0.52 9.11
CA ALA A 10 -8.21 0.38 10.38
C ALA A 10 -7.59 -1.00 10.55
N LEU A 11 -8.35 -2.08 10.31
CA LEU A 11 -7.85 -3.45 10.44
C LEU A 11 -6.72 -3.76 9.47
N VAL A 12 -6.85 -3.35 8.21
CA VAL A 12 -5.79 -3.55 7.21
C VAL A 12 -4.53 -2.76 7.59
N THR A 13 -4.68 -1.51 8.03
CA THR A 13 -3.54 -0.68 8.45
C THR A 13 -2.84 -1.27 9.66
N VAL A 14 -3.59 -1.68 10.70
CA VAL A 14 -3.05 -2.33 11.89
C VAL A 14 -2.35 -3.63 11.52
N ALA A 15 -2.92 -4.45 10.62
CA ALA A 15 -2.29 -5.68 10.17
C ALA A 15 -0.95 -5.41 9.45
N ILE A 16 -0.89 -4.42 8.57
CA ILE A 16 0.35 -4.03 7.88
C ILE A 16 1.40 -3.57 8.90
N VAL A 17 1.02 -2.68 9.82
CA VAL A 17 1.93 -2.18 10.86
C VAL A 17 2.41 -3.30 11.77
N ALA A 18 1.53 -4.22 12.19
CA ALA A 18 1.90 -5.36 13.03
C ALA A 18 2.89 -6.30 12.33
N VAL A 19 2.66 -6.59 11.04
CA VAL A 19 3.58 -7.43 10.23
C VAL A 19 4.94 -6.75 10.08
N LEU A 20 4.97 -5.45 9.80
CA LEU A 20 6.23 -4.70 9.70
C LEU A 20 6.95 -4.64 11.05
N ALA A 21 6.23 -4.39 12.15
CA ALA A 21 6.81 -4.35 13.49
C ALA A 21 7.41 -5.70 13.88
N LEU A 22 6.72 -6.81 13.58
CA LEU A 22 7.24 -8.15 13.77
C LEU A 22 8.48 -8.39 12.90
N HIS A 23 8.42 -8.05 11.61
CA HIS A 23 9.54 -8.18 10.67
C HIS A 23 10.78 -7.46 11.19
N PHE A 24 10.68 -6.17 11.49
CA PHE A 24 11.79 -5.38 12.01
C PHE A 24 12.24 -5.82 13.41
N GLY A 25 11.34 -6.30 14.25
CA GLY A 25 11.68 -6.87 15.55
C GLY A 25 12.51 -8.15 15.46
N LEU A 26 12.31 -8.96 14.42
CA LEU A 26 13.03 -10.21 14.19
C LEU A 26 14.32 -10.02 13.36
N SER A 27 14.29 -9.15 12.35
CA SER A 27 15.41 -8.95 11.42
C SER A 27 16.32 -7.78 11.77
N GLY A 28 15.91 -6.93 12.72
CA GLY A 28 16.55 -5.63 12.99
C GLY A 28 16.30 -4.59 11.90
N TRP A 29 16.79 -3.37 12.14
CA TRP A 29 16.74 -2.24 11.22
C TRP A 29 18.01 -2.20 10.37
N THR A 30 17.93 -2.69 9.13
CA THR A 30 19.04 -2.78 8.18
C THR A 30 18.54 -2.43 6.79
N SER A 31 19.44 -2.10 5.85
CA SER A 31 19.05 -1.84 4.46
C SER A 31 18.29 -3.02 3.86
N THR A 32 18.74 -4.25 4.09
CA THR A 32 18.08 -5.47 3.60
C THR A 32 16.67 -5.65 4.16
N SER A 33 16.47 -5.41 5.46
CA SER A 33 15.14 -5.55 6.08
C SER A 33 14.18 -4.43 5.67
N VAL A 34 14.67 -3.19 5.52
CA VAL A 34 13.87 -2.07 5.01
C VAL A 34 13.49 -2.29 3.55
N ALA A 35 14.40 -2.76 2.69
CA ALA A 35 14.10 -3.13 1.31
C ALA A 35 13.01 -4.21 1.23
N ALA A 36 13.09 -5.25 2.07
CA ALA A 36 12.04 -6.26 2.16
C ALA A 36 10.69 -5.66 2.60
N GLY A 37 10.69 -4.69 3.51
CA GLY A 37 9.50 -3.94 3.90
C GLY A 37 8.91 -3.09 2.77
N ILE A 38 9.76 -2.43 1.97
CA ILE A 38 9.37 -1.69 0.76
C ILE A 38 8.69 -2.64 -0.23
N ASP A 39 9.29 -3.80 -0.51
CA ASP A 39 8.73 -4.80 -1.42
C ASP A 39 7.38 -5.34 -0.92
N ALA A 40 7.30 -5.68 0.37
CA ALA A 40 6.08 -6.22 0.97
C ALA A 40 4.92 -5.20 0.89
N THR A 41 5.19 -3.94 1.25
CA THR A 41 4.20 -2.86 1.20
C THR A 41 3.84 -2.47 -0.24
N GLY A 42 4.77 -2.57 -1.19
CA GLY A 42 4.48 -2.38 -2.62
C GLY A 42 3.51 -3.44 -3.14
N ARG A 43 3.75 -4.72 -2.84
CA ARG A 43 2.90 -5.85 -3.23
C ARG A 43 1.51 -5.79 -2.58
N SER A 44 1.43 -5.53 -1.28
CA SER A 44 0.14 -5.41 -0.58
C SER A 44 -0.70 -4.25 -1.14
N SER A 45 -0.04 -3.12 -1.43
CA SER A 45 -0.69 -1.96 -2.04
C SER A 45 -1.24 -2.27 -3.43
N LEU A 46 -0.49 -3.00 -4.26
CA LEU A 46 -0.95 -3.42 -5.58
C LEU A 46 -2.21 -4.29 -5.49
N VAL A 47 -2.26 -5.21 -4.52
CA VAL A 47 -3.44 -6.05 -4.27
C VAL A 47 -4.65 -5.19 -3.88
N LEU A 48 -4.48 -4.29 -2.91
CA LEU A 48 -5.55 -3.40 -2.44
C LEU A 48 -6.06 -2.47 -3.55
N PHE A 49 -5.15 -1.84 -4.30
CA PHE A 49 -5.48 -1.00 -5.44
C PHE A 49 -6.26 -1.78 -6.48
N SER A 50 -5.77 -2.96 -6.88
CA SER A 50 -6.41 -3.80 -7.88
C SER A 50 -7.82 -4.17 -7.45
N MET A 51 -8.01 -4.61 -6.20
CA MET A 51 -9.33 -4.93 -5.65
C MET A 51 -10.30 -3.74 -5.73
N ALA A 52 -9.86 -2.54 -5.35
CA ALA A 52 -10.70 -1.34 -5.43
C ALA A 52 -10.97 -0.90 -6.88
N PHE A 53 -9.97 -1.00 -7.74
CA PHE A 53 -10.05 -0.58 -9.15
C PHE A 53 -11.01 -1.46 -9.94
N VAL A 54 -10.90 -2.79 -9.82
CA VAL A 54 -11.69 -3.75 -10.60
C VAL A 54 -13.06 -4.08 -10.00
N ALA A 55 -13.40 -3.56 -8.82
CA ALA A 55 -14.61 -3.94 -8.08
C ALA A 55 -15.91 -3.87 -8.91
N SER A 56 -16.10 -2.81 -9.71
CA SER A 56 -17.29 -2.67 -10.57
C SER A 56 -17.30 -3.66 -11.73
N SER A 57 -16.17 -3.80 -12.42
CA SER A 57 -16.03 -4.71 -13.56
C SER A 57 -16.22 -6.17 -13.14
N VAL A 58 -15.63 -6.57 -12.01
CA VAL A 58 -15.79 -7.93 -11.45
C VAL A 58 -17.24 -8.18 -11.04
N HIS A 59 -17.92 -7.20 -10.44
CA HIS A 59 -19.34 -7.37 -10.09
C HIS A 59 -20.24 -7.47 -11.33
N GLY A 60 -19.97 -6.69 -12.38
CA GLY A 60 -20.74 -6.73 -13.62
C GLY A 60 -20.57 -8.04 -14.41
N LEU A 61 -19.35 -8.59 -14.45
CA LEU A 61 -19.06 -9.85 -15.16
C LEU A 61 -19.36 -11.10 -14.33
N TRP A 62 -19.14 -11.03 -13.02
CA TRP A 62 -19.31 -12.15 -12.09
C TRP A 62 -20.04 -11.72 -10.81
N PRO A 63 -21.37 -11.55 -10.86
CA PRO A 63 -22.17 -11.22 -9.69
C PRO A 63 -22.04 -12.33 -8.64
N SER A 64 -21.49 -11.98 -7.47
CA SER A 64 -21.33 -12.88 -6.33
C SER A 64 -21.35 -12.07 -5.04
N SER A 65 -21.48 -12.76 -3.90
CA SER A 65 -21.40 -12.13 -2.59
C SER A 65 -20.06 -11.42 -2.36
N LEU A 66 -18.96 -11.97 -2.91
CA LEU A 66 -17.63 -11.36 -2.83
C LEU A 66 -17.51 -10.11 -3.69
N SER A 67 -17.92 -10.16 -4.97
CA SER A 67 -17.83 -9.00 -5.87
C SER A 67 -18.75 -7.86 -5.41
N GLN A 68 -19.93 -8.20 -4.89
CA GLN A 68 -20.83 -7.24 -4.27
C GLN A 68 -20.21 -6.63 -2.99
N TRP A 69 -19.49 -7.41 -2.18
CA TRP A 69 -18.81 -6.90 -0.99
C TRP A 69 -17.64 -5.96 -1.35
N MET A 70 -16.85 -6.32 -2.36
CA MET A 70 -15.78 -5.45 -2.90
C MET A 70 -16.37 -4.12 -3.35
N LEU A 71 -17.47 -4.15 -4.12
CA LEU A 71 -18.13 -2.95 -4.61
C LEU A 71 -18.68 -2.08 -3.47
N GLN A 72 -19.32 -2.70 -2.46
CA GLN A 72 -19.85 -2.00 -1.29
C GLN A 72 -18.77 -1.36 -0.39
N ASN A 73 -17.56 -1.93 -0.36
CA ASN A 73 -16.45 -1.43 0.44
C ASN A 73 -15.36 -0.75 -0.39
N ARG A 74 -15.60 -0.48 -1.69
CA ARG A 74 -14.61 0.02 -2.65
C ARG A 74 -13.83 1.24 -2.15
N ARG A 75 -14.52 2.23 -1.57
CA ARG A 75 -13.90 3.43 -0.97
C ARG A 75 -12.94 3.06 0.15
N TRP A 76 -13.33 2.16 1.05
CA TRP A 76 -12.55 1.78 2.22
C TRP A 76 -11.36 0.89 1.85
N ILE A 77 -11.50 0.03 0.83
CA ILE A 77 -10.38 -0.72 0.23
C ILE A 77 -9.38 0.26 -0.41
N GLY A 78 -9.87 1.27 -1.13
CA GLY A 78 -9.03 2.34 -1.71
C GLY A 78 -8.27 3.14 -0.65
N LEU A 79 -8.93 3.48 0.46
CA LEU A 79 -8.27 4.13 1.61
C LEU A 79 -7.22 3.22 2.28
N SER A 80 -7.47 1.91 2.36
CA SER A 80 -6.45 0.95 2.81
C SER A 80 -5.23 0.94 1.90
N PHE A 81 -5.44 1.00 0.57
CA PHE A 81 -4.36 1.16 -0.39
C PHE A 81 -3.57 2.45 -0.14
N ALA A 82 -4.26 3.60 0.01
CA ALA A 82 -3.60 4.88 0.25
C ALA A 82 -2.74 4.87 1.51
N LEU A 83 -3.23 4.31 2.63
CA LEU A 83 -2.45 4.17 3.86
C LEU A 83 -1.28 3.20 3.71
N SER A 84 -1.48 2.06 3.04
CA SER A 84 -0.40 1.11 2.73
C SER A 84 0.71 1.76 1.90
N HIS A 85 0.35 2.57 0.90
CA HIS A 85 1.32 3.30 0.08
C HIS A 85 1.97 4.47 0.83
N GLY A 86 1.26 5.09 1.78
CA GLY A 86 1.86 6.06 2.70
C GLY A 86 2.94 5.44 3.57
N ILE A 87 2.70 4.23 4.10
CA ILE A 87 3.73 3.45 4.83
C ILE A 87 4.88 3.07 3.89
N HIS A 88 4.58 2.65 2.66
CA HIS A 88 5.60 2.39 1.63
C HIS A 88 6.48 3.62 1.38
N LEU A 89 5.89 4.83 1.28
CA LEU A 89 6.63 6.08 1.13
C LEU A 89 7.54 6.32 2.34
N ALA A 90 7.02 6.13 3.55
CA ALA A 90 7.80 6.30 4.77
C ALA A 90 9.03 5.37 4.78
N LEU A 91 8.89 4.13 4.31
CA LEU A 91 10.03 3.20 4.17
C LEU A 91 11.01 3.62 3.08
N ILE A 92 10.55 4.15 1.94
CA ILE A 92 11.43 4.73 0.91
C ILE A 92 12.22 5.91 1.48
N LEU A 93 11.56 6.80 2.23
CA LEU A 93 12.22 7.93 2.89
C LEU A 93 13.22 7.44 3.93
N ALA A 94 12.87 6.45 4.73
CA ALA A 94 13.77 5.89 5.73
C ALA A 94 14.99 5.19 5.09
N MET A 95 14.79 4.42 4.01
CA MET A 95 15.89 3.89 3.19
C MET A 95 16.79 5.02 2.67
N SER A 96 16.19 6.11 2.17
CA SER A 96 16.92 7.25 1.63
C SER A 96 17.75 8.02 2.67
N LEU A 97 17.32 8.01 3.94
CA LEU A 97 17.96 8.75 5.03
C LEU A 97 18.97 7.90 5.80
N ASP A 98 18.61 6.65 6.12
CA ASP A 98 19.41 5.77 6.98
C ASP A 98 20.40 4.92 6.17
N PHE A 99 20.07 4.61 4.91
CA PHE A 99 20.85 3.74 4.02
C PHE A 99 20.98 4.34 2.61
N PRO A 100 21.48 5.58 2.48
CA PRO A 100 21.41 6.37 1.25
C PRO A 100 22.16 5.73 0.07
N ASP A 101 23.34 5.16 0.30
CA ASP A 101 24.12 4.48 -0.74
C ASP A 101 24.06 2.95 -0.57
N PRO A 102 23.90 2.19 -1.68
CA PRO A 102 23.80 2.64 -3.07
C PRO A 102 22.38 3.05 -3.52
N PHE A 103 21.40 3.07 -2.61
CA PHE A 103 19.99 3.23 -2.95
C PHE A 103 19.71 4.47 -3.81
N LEU A 104 20.17 5.65 -3.39
CA LEU A 104 19.95 6.93 -4.07
C LEU A 104 20.73 7.02 -5.39
N SER A 105 21.97 6.54 -5.40
CA SER A 105 22.84 6.58 -6.58
C SER A 105 22.36 5.63 -7.70
N GLU A 106 21.61 4.58 -7.36
CA GLU A 106 21.02 3.65 -8.32
C GLU A 106 19.62 4.06 -8.84
N GLN A 107 18.97 5.09 -8.26
CA GLN A 107 17.65 5.52 -8.73
C GLN A 107 17.73 6.51 -9.90
N PRO A 108 17.18 6.18 -11.08
CA PRO A 108 17.11 7.14 -12.19
C PRO A 108 16.13 8.27 -11.87
N ALA A 109 16.43 9.50 -12.31
CA ALA A 109 15.59 10.68 -12.07
C ALA A 109 14.11 10.50 -12.50
N GLY A 110 13.88 9.76 -13.59
CA GLY A 110 12.52 9.45 -14.06
C GLY A 110 11.67 8.68 -13.04
N LYS A 111 12.29 7.81 -12.23
CA LYS A 111 11.57 7.04 -11.20
C LYS A 111 11.05 7.95 -10.09
N TRP A 112 11.83 8.96 -9.69
CA TRP A 112 11.41 9.96 -8.71
C TRP A 112 10.24 10.80 -9.21
N LEU A 113 10.29 11.24 -10.47
CA LEU A 113 9.21 12.02 -11.08
C LEU A 113 7.91 11.22 -11.12
N VAL A 114 7.95 10.00 -11.65
CA VAL A 114 6.76 9.13 -11.76
C VAL A 114 6.23 8.77 -10.38
N GLY A 115 7.10 8.41 -9.44
CA GLY A 115 6.72 8.13 -8.05
C GLY A 115 6.04 9.34 -7.39
N GLY A 116 6.62 10.53 -7.52
CA GLY A 116 6.05 11.76 -6.97
C GLY A 116 4.66 12.08 -7.52
N VAL A 117 4.48 11.95 -8.85
CA VAL A 117 3.15 12.11 -9.48
C VAL A 117 2.16 11.07 -8.97
N ALA A 118 2.58 9.81 -8.84
CA ALA A 118 1.73 8.75 -8.29
C ALA A 118 1.28 9.07 -6.86
N TYR A 119 2.17 9.56 -6.00
CA TYR A 119 1.81 9.95 -4.63
C TYR A 119 0.84 11.13 -4.57
N LEU A 120 0.95 12.10 -5.48
CA LEU A 120 -0.04 13.18 -5.59
C LEU A 120 -1.42 12.61 -5.93
N LEU A 121 -1.51 11.72 -6.93
CA LEU A 121 -2.77 11.09 -7.32
C LEU A 121 -3.37 10.22 -6.19
N ILE A 122 -2.53 9.50 -5.44
CA ILE A 122 -2.95 8.71 -4.28
C ILE A 122 -3.52 9.61 -3.19
N ALA A 123 -2.87 10.75 -2.90
CA ALA A 123 -3.38 11.73 -1.94
C ALA A 123 -4.73 12.31 -2.38
N LEU A 124 -4.86 12.67 -3.66
CA LEU A 124 -6.12 13.17 -4.23
C LEU A 124 -7.26 12.14 -4.16
N MET A 125 -6.97 10.85 -4.34
CA MET A 125 -7.94 9.77 -4.21
C MET A 125 -8.44 9.59 -2.76
N ALA A 126 -7.66 10.01 -1.76
CA ALA A 126 -8.01 9.86 -0.35
C ALA A 126 -8.88 11.01 0.22
N LEU A 127 -9.05 12.10 -0.54
CA LEU A 127 -9.93 13.25 -0.22
C LEU A 127 -11.39 12.92 -0.57
#